data_AF-A0A3B0MDM5-F1
#
_entry.id   AF-A0A3B0MDM5-F1
#
_cell.length_a   1.000
_cell.length_b   1.000
_cell.length_c   1.000
_cell.angle_alpha   90.00
_cell.angle_beta   90.00
_cell.angle_gamma   90.00
#
_symmetry.space_group_name_H-M   'P 1'
#
loop_
_entity.id
_entity.type
_entity.pdbx_description
1 polymer ?
#
loop_
_entity_poly.entity_id
_entity_poly.type
_entity_poly.pdbx_seq_one_letter_code
_entity_poly.pdbx_strand_id
1 'polypeptide(L)'
;MDRTYFAGVQRDLERWRAEHLPELRTRVVYGKEHEKQTPRQPVQEGEMVRRTNTPSRKQQVHDHVKVTIIAATDRTDFERRLGQTGLGLYQRGQTVGVVDQATGKRYRLKTLGLDAAFRSLETAGRETVRLEPKQAFDDRAETLLRQRMEATARHQIDEFDRDDRERE
;
A
#
# COMPACT_ATOMS: atom_id res chain seq x y z
N MET A 1 -12.35 32.51 10.11
CA MET A 1 -13.07 31.47 9.35
C MET A 1 -12.08 30.44 8.85
N ASP A 2 -12.38 29.16 9.00
CA ASP A 2 -11.50 28.07 8.55
C ASP A 2 -11.60 27.87 7.03
N ARG A 3 -10.44 27.70 6.37
CA ARG A 3 -10.33 27.46 4.93
C ARG A 3 -10.93 26.10 4.54
N THR A 4 -10.87 25.12 5.43
CA THR A 4 -11.46 23.80 5.20
C THR A 4 -12.98 23.85 5.18
N TYR A 5 -13.57 24.61 6.10
CA TYR A 5 -15.01 24.86 6.20
C TYR A 5 -15.54 25.52 4.92
N PHE A 6 -14.90 26.60 4.45
CA PHE A 6 -15.32 27.29 3.23
C PHE A 6 -15.27 26.38 2.00
N ALA A 7 -14.23 25.54 1.89
CA ALA A 7 -14.12 24.55 0.82
C ALA A 7 -15.22 23.46 0.89
N GLY A 8 -15.68 23.11 2.10
CA GLY A 8 -16.84 22.24 2.30
C GLY A 8 -18.12 22.86 1.76
N VAL A 9 -18.41 24.09 2.18
CA VAL A 9 -19.60 24.84 1.73
C VAL A 9 -19.65 24.98 0.20
N GLN A 10 -18.51 25.25 -0.45
CA GLN A 10 -18.44 25.33 -1.92
C GLN A 10 -18.82 24.02 -2.62
N ARG A 11 -18.40 22.87 -2.08
CA ARG A 11 -18.76 21.55 -2.63
C ARG A 11 -20.22 21.23 -2.41
N ASP A 12 -20.75 21.54 -1.23
CA ASP A 12 -22.13 21.21 -0.89
C ASP A 12 -23.12 22.08 -1.66
N LEU A 13 -22.80 23.36 -1.88
CA LEU A 13 -23.58 24.22 -2.77
C LEU A 13 -23.58 23.69 -4.21
N GLU A 14 -22.43 23.25 -4.71
CA GLU A 14 -22.32 22.67 -6.06
C GLU A 14 -23.12 21.37 -6.19
N ARG A 15 -23.09 20.51 -5.17
CA ARG A 15 -23.88 19.27 -5.11
C ARG A 15 -25.38 19.56 -5.08
N TRP A 16 -25.82 20.40 -4.15
CA TRP A 16 -27.23 20.78 -4.01
C TRP A 16 -27.76 21.36 -5.33
N ARG A 17 -26.96 22.23 -5.98
CA ARG A 17 -27.30 22.80 -7.28
C ARG A 17 -27.42 21.74 -8.38
N ALA A 18 -26.52 20.75 -8.42
CA ALA A 18 -26.60 19.67 -9.40
C ALA A 18 -27.86 18.82 -9.23
N GLU A 19 -28.31 18.63 -7.98
CA GLU A 19 -29.52 17.89 -7.65
C GLU A 19 -30.81 18.69 -7.95
N HIS A 20 -30.83 19.98 -7.62
CA HIS A 20 -32.06 20.79 -7.64
C HIS A 20 -32.23 21.64 -8.90
N LEU A 21 -31.14 21.92 -9.64
CA LEU A 21 -31.14 22.79 -10.82
C LEU A 21 -30.33 22.17 -11.98
N PRO A 22 -30.68 20.95 -12.44
CA PRO A 22 -29.95 20.26 -13.50
C PRO A 22 -29.95 21.01 -14.84
N GLU A 23 -30.96 21.84 -15.10
CA GLU A 23 -31.11 22.67 -16.30
C GLU A 23 -30.00 23.71 -16.46
N LEU A 24 -29.31 24.11 -15.38
CA LEU A 24 -28.23 25.08 -15.43
C LEU A 24 -26.95 24.55 -16.10
N ARG A 25 -26.88 23.25 -16.47
CA ARG A 25 -25.79 22.59 -17.22
C ARG A 25 -24.38 23.10 -16.91
N THR A 26 -24.10 23.35 -15.63
CA THR A 26 -22.84 24.02 -15.26
C THR A 26 -21.77 23.01 -14.94
N ARG A 27 -20.55 23.32 -15.36
CA ARG A 27 -19.38 22.50 -15.13
C ARG A 27 -19.09 22.39 -13.63
N VAL A 28 -18.92 21.16 -13.14
CA VAL A 28 -18.41 20.88 -11.79
C VAL A 28 -16.98 21.43 -11.66
N VAL A 29 -16.71 22.19 -10.61
CA VAL A 29 -15.43 22.85 -10.31
C VAL A 29 -14.82 22.31 -9.02
N TYR A 30 -15.59 22.19 -7.92
CA TYR A 30 -15.09 21.87 -6.58
C TYR A 30 -15.22 20.38 -6.22
N GLY A 31 -16.25 19.71 -6.74
CA GLY A 31 -16.52 18.28 -6.57
C GLY A 31 -15.69 17.37 -7.48
N LYS A 32 -14.70 17.90 -8.21
CA LYS A 32 -13.80 17.04 -9.00
C LYS A 32 -12.95 16.20 -8.07
N GLU A 33 -13.25 14.91 -8.03
CA GLU A 33 -12.30 13.93 -7.54
C GLU A 33 -11.12 13.91 -8.52
N HIS A 34 -10.08 14.68 -8.19
CA HIS A 34 -8.82 14.60 -8.91
C HIS A 34 -8.17 13.27 -8.54
N GLU A 35 -8.52 12.22 -9.27
CA GLU A 35 -7.62 11.09 -9.39
C GLU A 35 -6.30 11.66 -9.90
N LYS A 36 -5.24 11.51 -9.11
CA LYS A 36 -3.93 12.11 -9.39
C LYS A 36 -3.27 11.30 -10.52
N GLN A 37 -3.79 11.43 -11.73
CA GLN A 37 -3.32 10.69 -12.90
C GLN A 37 -1.93 11.13 -13.38
N THR A 38 -1.43 12.25 -12.86
CA THR A 38 -0.11 12.79 -13.19
C THR A 38 0.66 13.09 -11.90
N PRO A 39 1.97 12.77 -11.84
CA PRO A 39 2.80 13.14 -10.71
C PRO A 39 2.77 14.66 -10.51
N ARG A 40 2.81 15.12 -9.25
CA ARG A 40 2.95 16.55 -8.96
C ARG A 40 4.23 17.07 -9.61
N GLN A 41 4.08 17.91 -10.64
CA GLN A 41 5.18 18.58 -11.33
C GLN A 41 5.36 19.98 -10.70
N PRO A 42 6.59 20.37 -10.33
CA PRO A 42 6.90 21.75 -9.99
C PRO A 42 6.69 22.66 -11.21
N VAL A 43 6.34 23.93 -10.97
CA VAL A 43 5.97 24.90 -12.01
C VAL A 43 7.04 25.00 -13.09
N GLN A 44 8.32 25.01 -12.71
CA GLN A 44 9.46 25.06 -13.63
C GLN A 44 9.53 23.85 -14.58
N GLU A 45 9.18 22.66 -14.10
CA GLU A 45 9.14 21.43 -14.92
C GLU A 45 7.97 21.48 -15.89
N GLY A 46 6.83 22.03 -15.47
CA GLY A 46 5.67 22.28 -16.34
C GLY A 46 5.96 23.31 -17.43
N GLU A 47 6.67 24.39 -17.11
CA GLU A 47 7.07 25.40 -18.11
C GLU A 47 8.13 24.88 -19.09
N MET A 48 9.07 24.06 -18.61
CA MET A 48 10.03 23.37 -19.49
C MET A 48 9.32 22.45 -20.48
N VAL A 49 8.36 21.63 -20.03
CA VAL A 49 7.60 20.74 -20.92
C VAL A 49 6.79 21.55 -21.93
N ARG A 50 6.17 22.65 -21.53
CA ARG A 50 5.44 23.56 -22.44
C ARG A 50 6.35 24.21 -23.47
N ARG A 51 7.57 24.59 -23.09
CA ARG A 51 8.53 25.26 -23.98
C ARG A 51 9.20 24.31 -24.94
N THR A 52 9.53 23.11 -24.49
CA THR A 52 10.36 22.15 -25.23
C THR A 52 9.52 21.07 -25.93
N ASN A 53 8.24 20.91 -25.58
CA ASN A 53 7.35 19.80 -25.98
C ASN A 53 7.89 18.39 -25.67
N THR A 54 8.99 18.28 -24.93
CA THR A 54 9.60 17.01 -24.54
C THR A 54 9.15 16.64 -23.13
N PRO A 55 8.70 15.39 -22.89
CA PRO A 55 8.34 14.93 -21.56
C PRO A 55 9.58 14.96 -20.66
N SER A 56 9.40 15.50 -19.44
CA SER A 56 10.46 15.47 -18.42
C SER A 56 10.91 14.04 -18.13
N ARG A 57 12.17 13.85 -17.73
CA ARG A 57 12.69 12.56 -17.29
C ARG A 57 11.81 11.90 -16.22
N LYS A 58 11.25 12.68 -15.30
CA LYS A 58 10.33 12.19 -14.28
C LYS A 58 9.02 11.67 -14.88
N GLN A 59 8.51 12.34 -15.91
CA GLN A 59 7.32 11.91 -16.64
C GLN A 59 7.59 10.63 -17.44
N GLN A 60 8.74 10.55 -18.11
CA GLN A 60 9.17 9.32 -18.80
C GLN A 60 9.26 8.13 -17.84
N VAL A 61 9.89 8.33 -16.67
CA VAL A 61 9.97 7.28 -15.63
C VAL A 61 8.58 6.91 -15.13
N HIS A 62 7.69 7.89 -14.88
CA HIS A 62 6.31 7.62 -14.51
C HIS A 62 5.59 6.74 -15.55
N ASP A 63 5.65 7.14 -16.82
CA ASP A 63 4.92 6.46 -17.88
C ASP A 63 5.45 5.05 -18.10
N HIS A 64 6.77 4.86 -18.07
CA HIS A 64 7.38 3.53 -18.13
C HIS A 64 6.97 2.66 -16.94
N VAL A 65 7.10 3.16 -15.71
CA VAL A 65 6.73 2.37 -14.53
C VAL A 65 5.25 2.03 -14.54
N LYS A 66 4.38 2.96 -14.96
CA LYS A 66 2.94 2.72 -15.07
C LYS A 66 2.63 1.59 -16.06
N VAL A 67 3.23 1.63 -17.26
CA VAL A 67 3.08 0.58 -18.27
C VAL A 67 3.59 -0.76 -17.73
N THR A 68 4.74 -0.77 -17.07
CA THR A 68 5.32 -1.99 -16.50
C THR A 68 4.47 -2.58 -15.38
N ILE A 69 3.86 -1.75 -14.52
CA ILE A 69 2.92 -2.23 -13.48
C ILE A 69 1.70 -2.90 -14.12
N ILE A 70 1.13 -2.29 -15.16
CA ILE A 70 -0.07 -2.82 -15.84
C ILE A 70 0.24 -4.15 -16.55
N ALA A 71 1.44 -4.27 -17.13
CA ALA A 71 1.84 -5.47 -17.88
C ALA A 71 2.37 -6.60 -16.99
N ALA A 72 2.69 -6.33 -15.73
CA ALA A 72 3.25 -7.31 -14.82
C ALA A 72 2.15 -8.15 -14.16
N THR A 73 2.42 -9.45 -14.01
CA THR A 73 1.51 -10.38 -13.31
C THR A 73 1.74 -10.37 -11.79
N ASP A 74 3.00 -10.28 -11.38
CA ASP A 74 3.41 -10.27 -9.99
C ASP A 74 4.61 -9.33 -9.78
N ARG A 75 5.07 -9.23 -8.54
CA ARG A 75 6.21 -8.37 -8.18
C ARG A 75 7.51 -8.80 -8.86
N THR A 76 7.76 -10.10 -9.01
CA THR A 76 8.99 -10.61 -9.60
C THR A 76 9.03 -10.33 -11.09
N ASP A 77 7.92 -10.50 -11.80
CA ASP A 77 7.77 -10.13 -13.20
C ASP A 77 7.93 -8.63 -13.39
N PHE A 78 7.36 -7.83 -12.49
CA PHE A 78 7.55 -6.38 -12.48
C PHE A 78 9.02 -5.99 -12.33
N GLU A 79 9.74 -6.53 -11.34
CA GLU A 79 11.16 -6.26 -11.12
C GLU A 79 12.01 -6.65 -12.35
N ARG A 80 11.72 -7.80 -12.95
CA ARG A 80 12.38 -8.28 -14.18
C ARG A 80 12.19 -7.32 -15.35
N ARG A 81 10.95 -6.92 -15.62
CA ARG A 81 10.62 -5.98 -16.71
C ARG A 81 11.22 -4.59 -16.46
N LEU A 82 11.26 -4.15 -15.20
CA LEU A 82 11.92 -2.90 -14.83
C LEU A 82 13.41 -2.94 -15.22
N GLY A 83 14.09 -4.04 -14.89
CA GLY A 83 15.51 -4.25 -15.19
C GLY A 83 15.83 -4.14 -16.68
N GLN A 84 14.93 -4.63 -17.56
CA GLN A 84 15.08 -4.50 -19.01
C GLN A 84 15.05 -3.05 -19.50
N THR A 85 14.46 -2.13 -18.72
CA THR A 85 14.41 -0.70 -19.04
C THR A 85 15.52 0.13 -18.38
N GLY A 86 16.49 -0.52 -17.72
CA GLY A 86 17.54 0.18 -16.97
C GLY A 86 17.02 0.82 -15.67
N LEU A 87 15.87 0.37 -15.17
CA LEU A 87 15.28 0.82 -13.92
C LEU A 87 15.36 -0.32 -12.89
N GLY A 88 15.73 -0.01 -11.65
CA GLY A 88 15.76 -0.97 -10.54
C GLY A 88 14.70 -0.65 -9.50
N LEU A 89 14.07 -1.66 -8.90
CA LEU A 89 13.24 -1.46 -7.71
C LEU A 89 14.15 -1.29 -6.50
N TYR A 90 13.83 -0.33 -5.62
CA TYR A 90 14.49 -0.19 -4.34
C TYR A 90 13.45 0.00 -3.23
N GLN A 91 13.80 -0.46 -2.03
CA GLN A 91 12.97 -0.29 -0.85
C GLN A 91 13.80 0.36 0.26
N ARG A 92 13.25 1.39 0.90
CA ARG A 92 13.82 2.04 2.09
C ARG A 92 12.76 2.03 3.18
N GLY A 93 12.90 1.12 4.14
CA GLY A 93 11.87 0.86 5.15
C GLY A 93 10.56 0.45 4.50
N GLN A 94 9.49 1.19 4.80
CA GLN A 94 8.15 0.97 4.22
C GLN A 94 7.92 1.68 2.88
N THR A 95 8.91 2.43 2.37
CA THR A 95 8.75 3.18 1.11
C THR A 95 9.42 2.46 -0.04
N VAL A 96 8.65 2.17 -1.08
CA VAL A 96 9.13 1.59 -2.35
C VAL A 96 9.35 2.71 -3.39
N GLY A 97 10.38 2.55 -4.22
CA GLY A 97 10.73 3.47 -5.29
C GLY A 97 11.50 2.79 -6.41
N VAL A 98 11.71 3.51 -7.50
CA VAL A 98 12.52 3.06 -8.64
C VAL A 98 13.80 3.89 -8.74
N VAL A 99 14.90 3.26 -9.07
CA VAL A 99 16.19 3.90 -9.34
C VAL A 99 16.50 3.78 -10.82
N ASP A 100 16.85 4.90 -11.44
CA ASP A 100 17.41 4.92 -12.79
C ASP A 100 18.89 4.49 -12.69
N GLN A 101 19.23 3.34 -13.28
CA GLN A 101 20.58 2.78 -13.18
C GLN A 101 21.61 3.60 -13.96
N ALA A 102 21.19 4.31 -15.00
CA ALA A 102 22.09 5.14 -15.80
C ALA A 102 22.48 6.44 -15.08
N THR A 103 21.52 7.05 -14.36
CA THR A 103 21.74 8.35 -13.70
C THR A 103 21.90 8.26 -12.18
N GLY A 104 21.63 7.10 -11.59
CA GLY A 104 21.57 6.90 -10.13
C GLY A 104 20.40 7.59 -9.44
N LYS A 105 19.52 8.29 -10.19
CA LYS A 105 18.42 9.06 -9.63
C LYS A 105 17.31 8.15 -9.10
N ARG A 106 16.80 8.48 -7.92
CA ARG A 106 15.76 7.70 -7.22
C ARG A 106 14.42 8.42 -7.25
N TYR A 107 13.37 7.68 -7.57
CA TYR A 107 12.00 8.17 -7.68
C TYR A 107 11.09 7.33 -6.78
N ARG A 108 10.51 7.93 -5.74
CA ARG A 108 9.55 7.24 -4.87
C ARG A 108 8.23 7.01 -5.62
N LEU A 109 7.66 5.81 -5.54
CA LEU A 109 6.38 5.48 -6.20
C LEU A 109 5.24 6.39 -5.71
N LYS A 110 5.25 6.74 -4.42
CA LYS A 110 4.32 7.73 -3.84
C LYS A 110 4.39 9.10 -4.49
N THR A 111 5.59 9.57 -4.84
CA THR A 111 5.78 10.85 -5.54
C THR A 111 5.40 10.77 -7.01
N LEU A 112 5.55 9.59 -7.61
CA LEU A 112 5.10 9.30 -8.96
C LEU A 112 3.57 9.13 -9.05
N GLY A 113 2.88 8.87 -7.93
CA GLY A 113 1.45 8.58 -7.92
C GLY A 113 1.10 7.12 -8.23
N LEU A 114 2.10 6.23 -8.23
CA LEU A 114 1.96 4.82 -8.61
C LEU A 114 1.93 3.86 -7.40
N ASP A 115 1.96 4.39 -6.17
CA ASP A 115 1.98 3.60 -4.94
C ASP A 115 0.75 2.69 -4.80
N ALA A 116 -0.44 3.21 -5.11
CA ALA A 116 -1.67 2.42 -5.06
C ALA A 116 -1.67 1.29 -6.10
N ALA A 117 -1.30 1.60 -7.35
CA ALA A 117 -1.24 0.61 -8.43
C ALA A 117 -0.24 -0.51 -8.11
N PHE A 118 0.92 -0.16 -7.54
CA PHE A 118 1.93 -1.14 -7.13
C PHE A 118 1.45 -2.03 -5.96
N ARG A 119 0.75 -1.47 -4.96
CA ARG A 119 0.18 -2.27 -3.87
C ARG A 119 -0.89 -3.25 -4.35
N SER A 120 -1.70 -2.85 -5.33
CA SER A 120 -2.68 -3.75 -5.94
C SER A 120 -1.99 -4.93 -6.64
N LEU A 121 -0.90 -4.69 -7.36
CA LEU A 121 -0.07 -5.73 -7.95
C LEU A 121 0.49 -6.69 -6.90
N GLU A 122 1.04 -6.17 -5.79
CA GLU A 122 1.55 -7.00 -4.69
C GLU A 122 0.45 -7.85 -4.03
N THR A 123 -0.78 -7.35 -3.99
CA THR A 123 -1.91 -8.06 -3.39
C THR A 123 -2.42 -9.16 -4.33
N ALA A 124 -2.55 -8.87 -5.63
CA ALA A 124 -2.93 -9.86 -6.64
C ALA A 124 -1.93 -11.02 -6.75
N GLY A 125 -0.62 -10.72 -6.68
CA GLY A 125 0.42 -11.74 -6.65
C GLY A 125 0.42 -12.61 -5.37
N ARG A 126 -0.19 -12.14 -4.27
CA ARG A 126 -0.35 -12.95 -3.04
C ARG A 126 -1.55 -13.90 -3.10
N GLU A 127 -2.55 -13.62 -3.92
CA GLU A 127 -3.73 -14.47 -4.06
C GLU A 127 -3.43 -15.77 -4.83
N THR A 128 -2.47 -15.73 -5.75
CA THR A 128 -1.95 -16.91 -6.47
C THR A 128 -0.98 -17.74 -5.64
N VAL A 129 -0.49 -17.20 -4.51
CA VAL A 129 0.32 -17.91 -3.51
C VAL A 129 -0.51 -18.13 -2.24
N ARG A 130 -1.59 -18.92 -2.34
CA ARG A 130 -2.29 -19.45 -1.16
C ARG A 130 -2.00 -20.93 -0.96
N LEU A 131 -1.40 -21.19 0.20
CA LEU A 131 -1.31 -22.45 0.96
C LEU A 131 -0.18 -23.42 0.57
N GLU A 132 1.05 -23.05 0.92
CA GLU A 132 1.93 -24.06 1.52
C GLU A 132 1.56 -24.16 3.01
N PRO A 133 1.23 -25.34 3.56
CA PRO A 133 1.00 -25.49 4.99
C PRO A 133 2.29 -25.10 5.70
N LYS A 134 2.20 -24.04 6.51
CA LYS A 134 3.27 -23.65 7.41
C LYS A 134 3.60 -24.88 8.25
N GLN A 135 4.83 -25.37 8.07
CA GLN A 135 5.35 -26.61 8.63
C GLN A 135 4.97 -26.76 10.11
N ALA A 136 4.70 -28.02 10.47
CA ALA A 136 4.26 -28.52 11.77
C ALA A 136 4.76 -27.68 12.94
N PHE A 137 3.83 -27.36 13.85
CA PHE A 137 4.16 -26.96 15.21
C PHE A 137 5.23 -27.94 15.75
N ASP A 138 6.36 -27.43 16.23
CA ASP A 138 7.40 -28.24 16.85
C ASP A 138 6.74 -29.15 17.91
N ASP A 139 6.78 -30.48 17.70
CA ASP A 139 6.28 -31.51 18.65
C ASP A 139 6.82 -31.31 20.09
N ARG A 140 7.96 -30.59 20.19
CA ARG A 140 8.61 -30.19 21.43
C ARG A 140 7.82 -29.16 22.25
N ALA A 141 7.10 -28.26 21.59
CA ALA A 141 6.28 -27.26 22.27
C ALA A 141 5.03 -27.90 22.89
N GLU A 142 4.43 -28.87 22.21
CA GLU A 142 3.25 -29.60 22.70
C GLU A 142 3.62 -30.53 23.88
N THR A 143 4.75 -31.23 23.78
CA THR A 143 5.27 -32.06 24.89
C THR A 143 5.60 -31.23 26.14
N LEU A 144 6.19 -30.04 25.98
CA LEU A 144 6.45 -29.13 27.12
C LEU A 144 5.15 -28.59 27.74
N LEU A 145 4.13 -28.30 26.93
CA LEU A 145 2.83 -27.83 27.44
C LEU A 145 2.14 -28.93 28.26
N ARG A 146 2.21 -30.18 27.78
CA ARG A 146 1.63 -31.36 28.44
C ARG A 146 2.31 -31.66 29.77
N GLN A 147 3.64 -31.62 29.83
CA GLN A 147 4.39 -31.76 31.08
C GLN A 147 4.05 -30.66 32.09
N ARG A 148 3.85 -29.42 31.62
CA ARG A 148 3.48 -28.30 32.50
C ARG A 148 2.07 -28.46 33.07
N MET A 149 1.13 -28.97 32.27
CA MET A 149 -0.24 -29.24 32.72
C MET A 149 -0.30 -30.42 33.70
N GLU A 150 0.48 -31.48 33.47
CA GLU A 150 0.56 -32.62 34.40
C GLU A 150 1.18 -32.22 35.75
N ALA A 151 2.19 -31.35 35.75
CA ALA A 151 2.79 -30.84 36.99
C ALA A 151 1.82 -29.98 37.80
N THR A 152 0.99 -29.16 37.15
CA THR A 152 -0.03 -28.34 37.82
C THR A 152 -1.19 -29.19 38.33
N ALA A 153 -1.63 -30.21 37.58
CA ALA A 153 -2.65 -31.14 38.03
C ALA A 153 -2.20 -31.96 39.25
N ARG A 154 -0.94 -32.42 39.28
CA ARG A 154 -0.38 -33.11 40.46
C ARG A 154 -0.34 -32.20 41.69
N HIS A 155 -0.01 -30.93 41.50
CA HIS A 155 0.04 -29.98 42.61
C HIS A 155 -1.34 -29.68 43.19
N GLN A 156 -2.41 -29.70 42.37
CA GLN A 156 -3.78 -29.54 42.85
C GLN A 156 -4.32 -30.78 43.58
N ILE A 157 -3.89 -31.98 43.19
CA ILE A 157 -4.29 -33.23 43.87
C ILE A 157 -3.57 -33.35 45.22
N ASP A 158 -2.27 -33.03 45.29
CA ASP A 158 -1.49 -33.03 46.55
C ASP A 158 -1.98 -31.96 47.55
N GLU A 159 -2.55 -30.85 47.04
CA GLU A 159 -3.14 -29.79 47.86
C GLU A 159 -4.51 -30.21 48.42
N PHE A 160 -5.28 -31.01 47.67
CA PHE A 160 -6.55 -31.60 48.14
C PHE A 160 -6.35 -32.69 49.19
N ASP A 161 -5.35 -33.57 49.04
CA ASP A 161 -5.09 -34.68 49.98
C ASP A 161 -4.52 -34.23 51.35
N ARG A 162 -4.01 -32.99 51.45
CA ARG A 162 -3.58 -32.41 52.74
C ARG A 162 -4.75 -31.84 53.54
N ASP A 163 -5.75 -31.28 52.86
CA ASP A 163 -6.93 -30.69 53.50
C ASP A 163 -7.88 -31.74 54.10
N ASP A 164 -7.89 -32.97 53.58
CA ASP A 164 -8.72 -34.06 54.11
C ASP A 164 -8.11 -34.74 55.37
N ARG A 165 -6.81 -34.61 55.63
CA ARG A 165 -6.16 -35.19 56.83
C ARG A 165 -6.19 -34.30 58.07
N GLU A 166 -6.56 -33.02 57.93
CA GLU A 166 -6.68 -32.08 59.06
C GLU A 166 -8.12 -31.97 59.60
N ARG A 167 -9.05 -32.84 59.14
CA ARG A 167 -10.47 -32.86 59.52
C ARG A 167 -10.97 -34.19 60.11
N GLU A 168 -10.09 -34.99 60.71
CA GLU A 168 -10.44 -36.09 61.64
C GLU A 168 -9.82 -35.85 63.01
#